data_AF-A0A1Q3SG22-F1
#
_entry.id   AF-A0A1Q3SG22-F1
#
_cell.length_a   1.000
_cell.length_b   1.000
_cell.length_c   1.000
_cell.angle_alpha   90.00
_cell.angle_beta   90.00
_cell.angle_gamma   90.00
#
_symmetry.space_group_name_H-M   'P 1'
#
loop_
_entity.id
_entity.type
_entity.pdbx_description
1 polymer ?
#
loop_
_entity_poly.entity_id
_entity_poly.type
_entity_poly.pdbx_seq_one_letter_code
_entity_poly.pdbx_strand_id
1 'polypeptide(L)'
;MKNFFSPIKFNSDAFKFIFGGTLVFMLFIFIGYALLAVLATSRVDSSTAAIGYIFIPFTAFVIAIKAGFYGLALSYAFYVVKQKYPKINFFFIVSFFILLYGCWWIVVQTIQTIQVKVIIENVQTTHSAEELAKIFNDSQKMLDNNRQYILEAIALNPATSTQTLRDIANLDIASLHQRTYSLFFYQPDNRKGFAVMRLVAMHPHTDEATLKILSGSPSSYVIAEVAQNPNADPSLLRRLWQQYGNKIALTISRNPHTPPDILVTLANEPDLEPKGNELIQEWLKANIAKNPNTPPEILEKLSHEQSWLILQFLIDNEKIPQPLLEALTHHRNETVSTYAKDKLRRLQSKN
;
A
#
# COMPACT_ATOMS: atom_id res chain seq x y z
N MET A 1 1.41 -59.67 7.47
CA MET A 1 0.80 -58.56 6.68
C MET A 1 -0.65 -58.25 7.03
N LYS A 2 -1.55 -59.23 7.30
CA LYS A 2 -2.98 -58.97 7.62
C LYS A 2 -3.26 -57.96 8.75
N ASN A 3 -2.37 -57.82 9.73
CA ASN A 3 -2.54 -56.90 10.87
C ASN A 3 -1.94 -55.49 10.68
N PHE A 4 -1.18 -55.24 9.60
CA PHE A 4 -0.52 -53.94 9.40
C PHE A 4 -1.48 -52.91 8.77
N PHE A 5 -2.33 -53.39 7.86
CA PHE A 5 -3.36 -52.62 7.18
C PHE A 5 -4.74 -52.76 7.84
N SER A 6 -4.88 -53.57 8.90
CA SER A 6 -6.18 -53.72 9.55
C SER A 6 -6.60 -52.37 10.14
N PRO A 7 -7.72 -51.77 9.67
CA PRO A 7 -8.23 -50.56 10.29
C PRO A 7 -8.52 -50.85 11.76
N ILE A 8 -8.21 -49.90 12.63
CA ILE A 8 -8.69 -49.97 14.02
C ILE A 8 -10.21 -50.07 13.93
N LYS A 9 -10.81 -51.01 14.66
CA LYS A 9 -12.26 -50.94 14.93
C LYS A 9 -12.48 -49.66 15.71
N PHE A 10 -12.88 -48.59 15.03
CA PHE A 10 -13.25 -47.32 15.66
C PHE A 10 -14.44 -47.61 16.58
N ASN A 11 -14.15 -47.87 17.85
CA ASN A 11 -15.19 -47.84 18.87
C ASN A 11 -15.57 -46.38 19.12
N SER A 12 -16.73 -46.17 19.74
CA SER A 12 -17.24 -44.84 20.06
C SER A 12 -16.19 -43.96 20.76
N ASP A 13 -15.36 -44.55 21.63
CA ASP A 13 -14.41 -43.81 22.45
C ASP A 13 -13.19 -43.33 21.66
N ALA A 14 -12.67 -44.15 20.75
CA ALA A 14 -11.61 -43.75 19.82
C ALA A 14 -12.08 -42.60 18.93
N PHE A 15 -13.29 -42.72 18.39
CA PHE A 15 -13.88 -41.69 17.54
C PHE A 15 -14.05 -40.37 18.29
N LYS A 16 -14.66 -40.41 19.48
CA LYS A 16 -14.84 -39.22 20.34
C LYS A 16 -13.51 -38.57 20.71
N PHE A 17 -12.50 -39.35 21.05
CA PHE A 17 -11.18 -38.81 21.43
C PHE A 17 -10.50 -38.12 20.25
N ILE A 18 -10.44 -38.78 19.09
CA ILE A 18 -9.72 -38.25 17.92
C ILE A 18 -10.44 -37.03 17.36
N PHE A 19 -11.76 -37.10 17.19
CA PHE A 19 -12.55 -36.00 16.66
C PHE A 19 -12.62 -34.82 17.66
N GLY A 20 -12.80 -35.11 18.95
CA GLY A 20 -12.77 -34.10 20.01
C GLY A 20 -11.41 -33.38 20.08
N GLY A 21 -10.30 -34.12 20.05
CA GLY A 21 -8.96 -33.54 20.02
C GLY A 21 -8.71 -32.68 18.77
N THR A 22 -9.23 -33.11 17.62
CA THR A 22 -9.14 -32.34 16.36
C THR A 22 -9.88 -31.01 16.48
N LEU A 23 -11.11 -31.02 17.01
CA LEU A 23 -11.89 -29.80 17.22
C LEU A 23 -11.20 -28.84 18.19
N VAL A 24 -10.63 -29.34 19.28
CA VAL A 24 -9.86 -28.54 20.23
C VAL A 24 -8.64 -27.91 19.55
N PHE A 25 -7.91 -28.67 18.74
CA PHE A 25 -6.77 -28.15 17.96
C PHE A 25 -7.21 -27.07 16.96
N MET A 26 -8.28 -27.30 16.21
CA MET A 26 -8.83 -26.32 15.28
C MET A 26 -9.26 -25.03 15.99
N LEU A 27 -9.90 -25.14 17.16
CA LEU A 27 -10.30 -24.00 17.98
C LEU A 27 -9.07 -23.21 18.47
N PHE A 28 -8.00 -23.89 18.88
CA PHE A 28 -6.76 -23.24 19.28
C PHE A 28 -6.13 -22.45 18.12
N ILE A 29 -6.06 -23.05 16.92
CA ILE A 29 -5.54 -22.37 15.73
C ILE A 29 -6.43 -21.19 15.33
N PHE A 30 -7.75 -21.34 15.40
CA PHE A 30 -8.70 -20.27 15.14
C PHE A 30 -8.44 -19.07 16.06
N ILE A 31 -8.38 -19.30 17.37
CA ILE A 31 -8.19 -18.23 18.36
C ILE A 31 -6.82 -17.58 18.19
N GLY A 32 -5.76 -18.38 18.05
CA GLY A 32 -4.40 -17.87 17.87
C GLY A 32 -4.27 -17.00 16.61
N TYR A 33 -4.80 -17.48 15.48
CA TYR A 33 -4.82 -16.68 14.25
C TYR A 33 -5.67 -15.42 14.39
N ALA A 34 -6.87 -15.52 14.97
CA ALA A 34 -7.75 -14.36 15.14
C ALA A 34 -7.09 -13.27 15.99
N LEU A 35 -6.41 -13.64 17.08
CA LEU A 35 -5.67 -12.68 17.92
C LEU A 35 -4.53 -12.01 17.13
N LEU A 36 -3.73 -12.79 16.40
CA LEU A 36 -2.67 -12.24 15.55
C LEU A 36 -3.22 -11.34 14.45
N ALA A 37 -4.33 -11.71 13.82
CA ALA A 37 -4.98 -10.92 12.77
C ALA A 37 -5.60 -9.62 13.33
N VAL A 38 -6.12 -9.64 14.56
CA VAL A 38 -6.60 -8.44 15.26
C VAL A 38 -5.43 -7.50 15.53
N LEU A 39 -4.33 -8.00 16.10
CA LEU A 39 -3.10 -7.23 16.30
C LEU A 39 -2.52 -6.72 14.98
N ALA A 40 -2.66 -7.49 13.90
CA ALA A 40 -2.25 -7.10 12.57
C ALA A 40 -3.13 -5.99 11.98
N THR A 41 -4.44 -6.06 12.21
CA THR A 41 -5.37 -5.05 11.70
C THR A 41 -5.27 -3.75 12.50
N SER A 42 -4.99 -3.83 13.80
CA SER A 42 -4.95 -2.68 14.70
C SER A 42 -3.77 -1.74 14.51
N ARG A 43 -2.74 -2.15 13.76
CA ARG A 43 -1.57 -1.32 13.47
C ARG A 43 -1.60 -0.70 12.06
N VAL A 44 -2.63 -0.99 11.27
CA VAL A 44 -2.82 -0.43 9.92
C VAL A 44 -3.59 0.88 10.01
N ASP A 45 -2.97 1.97 9.57
CA ASP A 45 -3.59 3.30 9.53
C ASP A 45 -4.48 3.45 8.29
N SER A 46 -5.57 2.67 8.23
CA SER A 46 -6.52 2.69 7.12
C SER A 46 -7.95 2.87 7.63
N SER A 47 -8.70 3.78 6.99
CA SER A 47 -10.14 3.94 7.22
C SER A 47 -10.94 2.65 6.91
N THR A 48 -10.39 1.78 6.06
CA THR A 48 -10.97 0.46 5.75
C THR A 48 -10.54 -0.66 6.71
N ALA A 49 -9.69 -0.39 7.71
CA ALA A 49 -9.26 -1.41 8.67
C ALA A 49 -10.46 -2.01 9.44
N ALA A 50 -11.52 -1.22 9.63
CA ALA A 50 -12.81 -1.68 10.17
C ALA A 50 -13.38 -2.89 9.42
N ILE A 51 -13.28 -2.89 8.08
CA ILE A 51 -13.73 -4.00 7.22
C ILE A 51 -12.87 -5.24 7.49
N GLY A 52 -11.57 -5.06 7.71
CA GLY A 52 -10.64 -6.15 8.06
C GLY A 52 -11.13 -6.97 9.25
N TYR A 53 -11.55 -6.32 10.35
CA TYR A 53 -12.05 -7.00 11.54
C TYR A 53 -13.28 -7.89 11.27
N ILE A 54 -14.15 -7.50 10.34
CA ILE A 54 -15.35 -8.27 9.97
C ILE A 54 -14.95 -9.60 9.32
N PHE A 55 -13.87 -9.63 8.55
CA PHE A 55 -13.41 -10.82 7.84
C PHE A 55 -12.53 -11.75 8.68
N ILE A 56 -11.99 -11.31 9.82
CA ILE A 56 -11.10 -12.12 10.68
C ILE A 56 -11.72 -13.47 11.07
N PRO A 57 -12.98 -13.57 11.54
CA PRO A 57 -13.57 -14.86 11.88
C PRO A 57 -13.64 -15.81 10.68
N PHE A 58 -13.92 -15.29 9.48
CA PHE A 58 -14.02 -16.09 8.27
C PHE A 58 -12.66 -16.63 7.83
N THR A 59 -11.62 -15.80 7.84
CA THR A 59 -10.26 -16.23 7.48
C THR A 59 -9.68 -17.18 8.53
N ALA A 60 -9.91 -16.90 9.82
CA ALA A 60 -9.55 -17.79 10.93
C ALA A 60 -10.21 -19.17 10.78
N PHE A 61 -11.48 -19.22 10.38
CA PHE A 61 -12.20 -20.46 10.15
C PHE A 61 -11.61 -21.28 8.99
N VAL A 62 -11.31 -20.65 7.87
CA VAL A 62 -10.67 -21.32 6.72
C VAL A 62 -9.30 -21.89 7.11
N ILE A 63 -8.50 -21.14 7.88
CA ILE A 63 -7.20 -21.60 8.37
C ILE A 63 -7.36 -22.75 9.36
N ALA A 64 -8.33 -22.67 10.28
CA ALA A 64 -8.62 -23.74 11.22
C ALA A 64 -9.03 -25.04 10.50
N ILE A 65 -9.85 -24.97 9.45
CA ILE A 65 -10.20 -26.15 8.62
C ILE A 65 -8.94 -26.79 8.03
N LYS A 66 -8.06 -25.98 7.42
CA LYS A 66 -6.79 -26.48 6.87
C LYS A 66 -5.92 -27.12 7.95
N ALA A 67 -5.92 -26.55 9.16
CA ALA A 67 -5.20 -27.10 10.30
C ALA A 67 -5.82 -28.38 10.87
N GLY A 68 -7.12 -28.64 10.60
CA GLY A 68 -7.83 -29.85 11.05
C GLY A 68 -7.17 -31.16 10.60
N PHE A 69 -6.51 -31.19 9.44
CA PHE A 69 -5.75 -32.36 8.99
C PHE A 69 -4.58 -32.70 9.91
N TYR A 70 -3.86 -31.68 10.41
CA TYR A 70 -2.81 -31.87 11.42
C TYR A 70 -3.41 -32.21 12.78
N GLY A 71 -4.55 -31.61 13.14
CA GLY A 71 -5.30 -31.95 14.34
C GLY A 71 -5.73 -33.41 14.40
N LEU A 72 -6.19 -33.97 13.27
CA LEU A 72 -6.53 -35.39 13.13
C LEU A 72 -5.29 -36.28 13.32
N ALA A 73 -4.19 -35.95 12.63
CA ALA A 73 -2.94 -36.71 12.75
C ALA A 73 -2.40 -36.68 14.18
N LEU A 74 -2.40 -35.51 14.82
CA LEU A 74 -1.94 -35.30 16.19
C LEU A 74 -2.82 -36.06 17.19
N SER A 75 -4.14 -35.92 17.10
CA SER A 75 -5.08 -36.57 18.00
C SER A 75 -5.04 -38.09 17.86
N TYR A 76 -4.86 -38.59 16.63
CA TYR A 76 -4.65 -40.02 16.38
C TYR A 76 -3.34 -40.52 17.00
N ALA A 77 -2.24 -39.78 16.83
CA ALA A 77 -0.96 -40.14 17.43
C ALA A 77 -1.06 -40.20 18.97
N PHE A 78 -1.67 -39.20 19.60
CA PHE A 78 -1.93 -39.20 21.05
C PHE A 78 -2.83 -40.36 21.48
N TYR A 79 -3.88 -40.68 20.72
CA TYR A 79 -4.76 -41.80 21.03
C TYR A 79 -3.99 -43.12 21.09
N VAL A 80 -3.13 -43.39 20.10
CA VAL A 80 -2.32 -44.61 20.04
C VAL A 80 -1.33 -44.68 21.21
N VAL A 81 -0.61 -43.58 21.49
CA VAL A 81 0.37 -43.50 22.59
C VAL A 81 -0.29 -43.68 23.97
N LYS A 82 -1.55 -43.25 24.13
CA LYS A 82 -2.30 -43.40 25.39
C LYS A 82 -2.72 -44.85 25.68
N GLN A 83 -2.69 -45.75 24.72
CA GLN A 83 -3.08 -47.15 24.94
C GLN A 83 -2.06 -47.89 25.81
N LYS A 84 -2.53 -48.82 26.64
CA LYS A 84 -1.66 -49.65 27.51
C LYS A 84 -0.64 -50.48 26.73
N TYR A 85 -0.98 -50.86 25.48
CA TYR A 85 -0.10 -51.58 24.56
C TYR A 85 -0.23 -50.96 23.16
N PRO A 86 0.52 -49.88 22.85
CA PRO A 86 0.38 -49.17 21.59
C PRO A 86 0.80 -50.07 20.41
N LYS A 87 -0.09 -50.22 19.43
CA LYS A 87 0.20 -50.94 18.19
C LYS A 87 0.49 -49.94 17.08
N ILE A 88 1.74 -49.90 16.63
CA ILE A 88 2.12 -49.14 15.44
C ILE A 88 1.44 -49.78 14.23
N ASN A 89 0.51 -49.06 13.63
CA ASN A 89 -0.19 -49.47 12.42
C ASN A 89 0.06 -48.46 11.30
N PHE A 90 -0.40 -48.80 10.09
CA PHE A 90 -0.26 -47.95 8.91
C PHE A 90 -0.70 -46.49 9.17
N PHE A 91 -1.86 -46.28 9.80
CA PHE A 91 -2.39 -44.94 10.08
C PHE A 91 -1.53 -44.14 11.07
N PHE A 92 -0.88 -44.78 12.04
CA PHE A 92 0.05 -44.11 12.96
C PHE A 92 1.28 -43.60 12.22
N ILE A 93 1.81 -44.42 11.31
CA ILE A 93 2.95 -44.07 10.46
C ILE A 93 2.57 -42.89 9.55
N VAL A 94 1.38 -42.93 8.91
CA VAL A 94 0.87 -41.82 8.10
C VAL A 94 0.75 -40.53 8.92
N SER A 95 0.12 -40.59 10.09
CA SER A 95 0.01 -39.43 10.99
C SER A 95 1.38 -38.88 11.39
N PHE A 96 2.35 -39.75 11.67
CA PHE A 96 3.71 -39.35 11.98
C PHE A 96 4.36 -38.57 10.83
N PHE A 97 4.26 -39.06 9.59
CA PHE A 97 4.81 -38.36 8.42
C PHE A 97 4.10 -37.03 8.12
N ILE A 98 2.77 -36.95 8.33
CA ILE A 98 2.02 -35.69 8.21
C ILE A 98 2.54 -34.66 9.22
N LEU A 99 2.75 -35.06 10.47
CA LEU A 99 3.28 -34.17 11.52
C LEU A 99 4.73 -33.77 11.22
N LEU A 100 5.57 -34.71 10.78
CA LEU A 100 6.95 -34.44 10.40
C LEU A 100 7.03 -33.42 9.26
N TYR A 101 6.20 -33.59 8.23
CA TYR A 101 6.08 -32.63 7.13
C TYR A 101 5.60 -31.26 7.62
N GLY A 102 4.61 -31.22 8.52
CA GLY A 102 4.12 -29.98 9.13
C GLY A 102 5.22 -29.24 9.90
N CYS A 103 5.99 -29.96 10.73
CA CYS A 103 7.13 -29.39 11.45
C CYS A 103 8.20 -28.85 10.49
N TRP A 104 8.58 -29.64 9.47
CA TRP A 104 9.52 -29.22 8.44
C TRP A 104 9.04 -27.96 7.72
N TRP A 105 7.76 -27.92 7.32
CA TRP A 105 7.16 -26.76 6.66
C TRP A 105 7.19 -25.51 7.54
N ILE A 106 6.84 -25.61 8.83
CA ILE A 106 6.92 -24.49 9.80
C ILE A 106 8.36 -23.99 9.92
N VAL A 107 9.34 -24.88 10.02
CA VAL A 107 10.76 -24.51 10.12
C VAL A 107 11.20 -23.75 8.86
N VAL A 108 10.87 -24.27 7.67
CA VAL A 108 11.19 -23.60 6.40
C VAL A 108 10.55 -22.22 6.31
N GLN A 109 9.26 -22.08 6.66
CA GLN A 109 8.56 -20.79 6.67
C GLN A 109 9.15 -19.80 7.67
N THR A 110 9.57 -20.28 8.85
CA THR A 110 10.21 -19.45 9.88
C THR A 110 11.57 -18.94 9.40
N ILE A 111 12.39 -19.81 8.79
CA ILE A 111 13.69 -19.43 8.21
C ILE A 111 13.48 -18.38 7.11
N GLN A 112 12.54 -18.61 6.19
CA GLN A 112 12.23 -17.65 5.12
C GLN A 112 11.79 -16.29 5.68
N THR A 113 10.93 -16.29 6.70
CA THR A 113 10.45 -15.07 7.37
C THR A 113 11.61 -14.29 8.01
N ILE A 114 12.51 -14.99 8.69
CA ILE A 114 13.71 -14.38 9.29
C ILE A 114 14.61 -13.81 8.20
N GLN A 115 14.85 -14.55 7.12
CA GLN A 115 15.67 -14.10 6.00
C GLN A 115 15.11 -12.81 5.37
N VAL A 116 13.80 -12.77 5.07
CA VAL A 116 13.13 -11.58 4.53
C VAL A 116 13.27 -10.40 5.49
N LYS A 117 13.07 -10.63 6.79
CA LYS A 117 13.21 -9.58 7.80
C LYS A 117 14.63 -9.00 7.83
N VAL A 118 15.66 -9.85 7.84
CA VAL A 118 17.06 -9.41 7.82
C VAL A 118 17.38 -8.63 6.55
N ILE A 119 16.88 -9.07 5.39
CA ILE A 119 17.08 -8.34 4.12
C ILE A 119 16.42 -6.96 4.20
N ILE A 120 15.21 -6.85 4.74
CA ILE A 120 14.49 -5.57 4.86
C ILE A 120 15.20 -4.62 5.83
N GLU A 121 15.68 -5.13 6.97
CA GLU A 121 16.50 -4.33 7.91
C GLU A 121 17.79 -3.82 7.24
N ASN A 122 18.42 -4.64 6.40
CA ASN A 122 19.57 -4.22 5.60
C ASN A 122 19.17 -3.14 4.58
N VAL A 123 18.08 -3.34 3.82
CA VAL A 123 17.56 -2.34 2.88
C VAL A 123 17.26 -1.01 3.58
N GLN A 124 16.72 -1.02 4.80
CA GLN A 124 16.38 0.20 5.54
C GLN A 124 17.62 0.99 6.01
N THR A 125 18.71 0.29 6.32
CA THR A 125 19.93 0.90 6.86
C THR A 125 20.95 1.24 5.79
N THR A 126 20.86 0.62 4.60
CA THR A 126 21.70 0.93 3.45
C THR A 126 21.41 2.33 2.88
N HIS A 127 22.47 3.07 2.57
CA HIS A 127 22.43 4.36 1.86
C HIS A 127 23.05 4.30 0.45
N SER A 128 23.42 3.11 -0.02
CA SER A 128 24.05 2.87 -1.31
C SER A 128 23.04 2.39 -2.36
N ALA A 129 22.91 3.14 -3.45
CA ALA A 129 22.09 2.75 -4.59
C ALA A 129 22.55 1.43 -5.24
N GLU A 130 23.86 1.17 -5.25
CA GLU A 130 24.44 -0.05 -5.82
C GLU A 130 24.10 -1.29 -4.98
N GLU A 131 24.15 -1.16 -3.65
CA GLU A 131 23.75 -2.24 -2.74
C GLU A 131 22.26 -2.53 -2.87
N LEU A 132 21.41 -1.51 -2.98
CA LEU A 132 19.98 -1.68 -3.21
C LEU A 132 19.69 -2.37 -4.54
N ALA A 133 20.41 -2.03 -5.61
CA ALA A 133 20.32 -2.71 -6.90
C ALA A 133 20.76 -4.18 -6.80
N LYS A 134 21.81 -4.48 -6.03
CA LYS A 134 22.24 -5.86 -5.76
C LYS A 134 21.17 -6.64 -5.00
N ILE A 135 20.60 -6.07 -3.94
CA ILE A 135 19.52 -6.70 -3.16
C ILE A 135 18.30 -6.94 -4.06
N PHE A 136 17.93 -5.98 -4.91
CA PHE A 136 16.89 -6.16 -5.92
C PHE A 136 17.16 -7.39 -6.81
N ASN A 137 18.37 -7.50 -7.36
CA ASN A 137 18.75 -8.63 -8.21
C ASN A 137 18.74 -9.97 -7.48
N ASP A 138 19.25 -10.01 -6.24
CA ASP A 138 19.24 -11.22 -5.42
C ASP A 138 17.81 -11.64 -5.02
N SER A 139 16.91 -10.67 -4.83
CA SER A 139 15.50 -10.92 -4.51
C SER A 139 14.72 -11.66 -5.60
N GLN A 140 15.20 -11.63 -6.85
CA GLN A 140 14.53 -12.31 -7.98
C GLN A 140 14.47 -13.84 -7.82
N LYS A 141 15.33 -14.42 -6.99
CA LYS A 141 15.36 -15.87 -6.70
C LYS A 141 14.34 -16.28 -5.63
N MET A 142 13.65 -15.31 -5.01
CA MET A 142 12.72 -15.55 -3.92
C MET A 142 11.28 -15.71 -4.42
N LEU A 143 10.43 -16.37 -3.64
CA LEU A 143 8.99 -16.45 -3.91
C LEU A 143 8.36 -15.05 -3.98
N ASP A 144 7.45 -14.82 -4.91
CA ASP A 144 6.86 -13.50 -5.18
C ASP A 144 6.26 -12.82 -3.94
N ASN A 145 5.57 -13.58 -3.08
CA ASN A 145 4.98 -13.05 -1.85
C ASN A 145 6.04 -12.49 -0.89
N ASN A 146 7.21 -13.13 -0.81
CA ASN A 146 8.31 -12.67 0.04
C ASN A 146 9.07 -11.52 -0.63
N ARG A 147 9.23 -11.62 -1.95
CA ARG A 147 9.89 -10.61 -2.78
C ARG A 147 9.15 -9.27 -2.69
N GLN A 148 7.82 -9.28 -2.69
CA GLN A 148 6.99 -8.08 -2.60
C GLN A 148 7.38 -7.16 -1.43
N TYR A 149 7.64 -7.71 -0.24
CA TYR A 149 8.05 -6.92 0.94
C TYR A 149 9.45 -6.31 0.79
N ILE A 150 10.36 -7.01 0.12
CA ILE A 150 11.71 -6.49 -0.16
C ILE A 150 11.62 -5.37 -1.20
N LEU A 151 10.82 -5.54 -2.26
CA LEU A 151 10.61 -4.49 -3.28
C LEU A 151 9.93 -3.26 -2.68
N GLU A 152 9.00 -3.46 -1.76
CA GLU A 152 8.41 -2.37 -0.98
C GLU A 152 9.50 -1.59 -0.22
N ALA A 153 10.45 -2.31 0.41
CA ALA A 153 11.48 -1.67 1.22
C ALA A 153 12.46 -0.88 0.36
N ILE A 154 12.79 -1.43 -0.81
CA ILE A 154 13.61 -0.74 -1.80
C ILE A 154 12.86 0.51 -2.30
N ALA A 155 11.58 0.41 -2.64
CA ALA A 155 10.80 1.56 -3.12
C ALA A 155 10.62 2.67 -2.07
N LEU A 156 10.70 2.35 -0.76
CA LEU A 156 10.67 3.34 0.32
C LEU A 156 12.04 3.98 0.59
N ASN A 157 13.13 3.30 0.24
CA ASN A 157 14.47 3.81 0.54
C ASN A 157 14.80 5.00 -0.37
N PRO A 158 15.10 6.19 0.18
CA PRO A 158 15.39 7.40 -0.61
C PRO A 158 16.67 7.29 -1.47
N ALA A 159 17.59 6.39 -1.14
CA ALA A 159 18.79 6.12 -1.92
C ALA A 159 18.54 5.24 -3.16
N THR A 160 17.31 4.75 -3.35
CA THR A 160 16.98 3.91 -4.51
C THR A 160 17.13 4.69 -5.80
N SER A 161 17.87 4.10 -6.74
CA SER A 161 18.18 4.71 -8.03
C SER A 161 16.97 4.69 -8.97
N THR A 162 16.96 5.64 -9.91
CA THR A 162 16.01 5.66 -11.02
C THR A 162 15.98 4.35 -11.79
N GLN A 163 17.14 3.73 -12.04
CA GLN A 163 17.22 2.47 -12.78
C GLN A 163 16.56 1.34 -12.00
N THR A 164 16.83 1.20 -10.70
CA THR A 164 16.21 0.17 -9.86
C THR A 164 14.69 0.35 -9.77
N LEU A 165 14.20 1.59 -9.64
CA LEU A 165 12.76 1.89 -9.66
C LEU A 165 12.12 1.50 -10.99
N ARG A 166 12.80 1.78 -12.10
CA ARG A 166 12.37 1.37 -13.44
C ARG A 166 12.35 -0.15 -13.57
N ASP A 167 13.36 -0.84 -13.06
CA ASP A 167 13.42 -2.31 -13.08
C ASP A 167 12.28 -2.93 -12.28
N ILE A 168 11.94 -2.35 -11.12
CA ILE A 168 10.76 -2.73 -10.33
C ILE A 168 9.46 -2.53 -11.14
N ALA A 169 9.31 -1.37 -11.80
CA ALA A 169 8.12 -1.06 -12.59
C ALA A 169 7.91 -1.99 -13.80
N ASN A 170 8.98 -2.58 -14.34
CA ASN A 170 8.93 -3.53 -15.45
C ASN A 170 8.60 -4.97 -15.03
N LEU A 171 8.45 -5.24 -13.73
CA LEU A 171 8.08 -6.57 -13.27
C LEU A 171 6.61 -6.86 -13.59
N ASP A 172 6.36 -7.95 -14.33
CA ASP A 172 5.02 -8.45 -14.61
C ASP A 172 4.47 -9.23 -13.39
N ILE A 173 4.21 -8.51 -12.31
CA ILE A 173 3.70 -9.06 -11.05
C ILE A 173 2.46 -8.27 -10.62
N ALA A 174 1.29 -8.84 -10.87
CA ALA A 174 0.00 -8.20 -10.61
C ALA A 174 -0.20 -7.78 -9.14
N SER A 175 0.36 -8.51 -8.19
CA SER A 175 0.24 -8.19 -6.76
C SER A 175 0.94 -6.88 -6.37
N LEU A 176 1.90 -6.39 -7.16
CA LEU A 176 2.61 -5.14 -6.89
C LEU A 176 1.75 -3.88 -7.10
N HIS A 177 0.62 -4.01 -7.80
CA HIS A 177 -0.38 -2.94 -7.97
C HIS A 177 -1.44 -2.94 -6.86
N GLN A 178 -1.45 -3.97 -6.01
CA GLN A 178 -2.40 -4.15 -4.93
C GLN A 178 -1.77 -3.77 -3.59
N ARG A 179 -2.63 -3.43 -2.62
CA ARG A 179 -2.18 -3.11 -1.27
C ARG A 179 -1.44 -4.30 -0.66
N THR A 180 -0.30 -4.02 -0.03
CA THR A 180 0.42 -5.01 0.75
C THR A 180 -0.23 -5.18 2.11
N TYR A 181 -0.52 -6.44 2.45
CA TYR A 181 -0.96 -6.85 3.78
C TYR A 181 -0.08 -8.00 4.23
N SER A 182 0.60 -7.81 5.36
CA SER A 182 1.34 -8.87 6.02
C SER A 182 0.85 -9.02 7.46
N LEU A 183 0.70 -10.27 7.89
CA LEU A 183 0.59 -10.60 9.32
C LEU A 183 1.89 -10.25 10.06
N PHE A 184 3.01 -10.28 9.35
CA PHE A 184 4.34 -9.98 9.85
C PHE A 184 4.72 -8.59 9.35
N PHE A 185 4.57 -7.57 10.19
CA PHE A 185 4.89 -6.21 9.82
C PHE A 185 6.39 -6.04 9.59
N TYR A 186 6.78 -5.99 8.32
CA TYR A 186 8.18 -5.77 7.97
C TYR A 186 8.52 -4.27 7.86
N GLN A 187 7.53 -3.39 7.65
CA GLN A 187 7.75 -1.96 7.39
C GLN A 187 6.86 -1.03 8.23
N PRO A 188 7.44 -0.31 9.21
CA PRO A 188 6.70 0.71 9.96
C PRO A 188 6.41 1.97 9.12
N ASP A 189 7.07 2.16 7.99
CA ASP A 189 6.96 3.38 7.18
C ASP A 189 5.85 3.31 6.11
N ASN A 190 5.31 2.11 5.84
CA ASN A 190 4.14 1.91 4.97
C ASN A 190 2.91 1.40 5.73
N ARG A 191 2.56 2.07 6.83
CA ARG A 191 1.40 1.68 7.67
C ARG A 191 0.06 1.69 6.95
N LYS A 192 -0.02 2.42 5.84
CA LYS A 192 -1.22 2.52 5.00
C LYS A 192 -1.36 1.34 4.03
N GLY A 193 -0.34 0.47 3.91
CA GLY A 193 -0.33 -0.68 3.01
C GLY A 193 -0.38 -0.24 1.55
N PHE A 194 0.37 0.78 1.17
CA PHE A 194 0.49 1.21 -0.21
C PHE A 194 1.11 0.10 -1.07
N ALA A 195 0.55 -0.08 -2.27
CA ALA A 195 1.10 -0.98 -3.26
C ALA A 195 2.53 -0.57 -3.64
N VAL A 196 3.39 -1.54 -3.98
CA VAL A 196 4.77 -1.27 -4.39
C VAL A 196 4.82 -0.30 -5.57
N MET A 197 3.98 -0.50 -6.59
CA MET A 197 3.93 0.41 -7.76
C MET A 197 3.47 1.83 -7.40
N ARG A 198 2.68 1.97 -6.32
CA ARG A 198 2.31 3.29 -5.81
C ARG A 198 3.51 3.98 -5.15
N LEU A 199 4.30 3.24 -4.37
CA LEU A 199 5.52 3.75 -3.77
C LEU A 199 6.55 4.16 -4.82
N VAL A 200 6.71 3.35 -5.88
CA VAL A 200 7.54 3.71 -7.03
C VAL A 200 7.01 4.99 -7.67
N ALA A 201 5.72 5.12 -7.94
CA ALA A 201 5.16 6.36 -8.51
C ALA A 201 5.35 7.60 -7.62
N MET A 202 5.40 7.44 -6.30
CA MET A 202 5.63 8.55 -5.34
C MET A 202 7.10 8.94 -5.19
N HIS A 203 8.02 8.08 -5.61
CA HIS A 203 9.44 8.26 -5.30
C HIS A 203 10.05 9.45 -6.08
N PRO A 204 10.85 10.32 -5.44
CA PRO A 204 11.42 11.52 -6.10
C PRO A 204 12.34 11.21 -7.29
N HIS A 205 13.04 10.07 -7.27
CA HIS A 205 13.92 9.62 -8.36
C HIS A 205 13.20 8.87 -9.49
N THR A 206 11.87 8.72 -9.41
CA THR A 206 11.10 8.08 -10.48
C THR A 206 11.02 8.99 -11.68
N ASP A 207 11.53 8.51 -12.80
CA ASP A 207 11.64 9.30 -14.02
C ASP A 207 10.45 9.12 -14.97
N GLU A 208 10.43 9.94 -16.00
CA GLU A 208 9.38 9.97 -17.02
C GLU A 208 9.15 8.60 -17.68
N ALA A 209 10.22 7.85 -17.98
CA ALA A 209 10.11 6.52 -18.56
C ALA A 209 9.38 5.55 -17.62
N THR A 210 9.71 5.59 -16.33
CA THR A 210 9.04 4.77 -15.31
C THR A 210 7.59 5.19 -15.12
N LEU A 211 7.30 6.49 -15.08
CA LEU A 211 5.93 7.02 -15.00
C LEU A 211 5.07 6.61 -16.19
N LYS A 212 5.65 6.58 -17.41
CA LYS A 212 4.96 6.06 -18.61
C LYS A 212 4.58 4.58 -18.47
N ILE A 213 5.46 3.75 -17.90
CA ILE A 213 5.13 2.34 -17.60
C ILE A 213 3.97 2.28 -16.61
N LEU A 214 4.07 3.01 -15.49
CA LEU A 214 3.06 2.99 -14.43
C LEU A 214 1.72 3.62 -14.83
N SER A 215 1.68 4.45 -15.87
CA SER A 215 0.44 4.99 -16.44
C SER A 215 -0.52 3.93 -17.00
N GLY A 216 -0.02 2.72 -17.27
CA GLY A 216 -0.83 1.56 -17.65
C GLY A 216 -1.36 0.74 -16.47
N SER A 217 -1.10 1.16 -15.22
CA SER A 217 -1.48 0.39 -14.02
C SER A 217 -3.00 0.21 -13.91
N PRO A 218 -3.49 -0.99 -13.53
CA PRO A 218 -4.91 -1.22 -13.26
C PRO A 218 -5.40 -0.52 -11.99
N SER A 219 -4.49 -0.04 -11.13
CA SER A 219 -4.81 0.60 -9.86
C SER A 219 -4.95 2.12 -10.04
N SER A 220 -6.15 2.66 -9.82
CA SER A 220 -6.43 4.10 -9.86
C SER A 220 -5.60 4.91 -8.88
N TYR A 221 -5.19 4.31 -7.75
CA TYR A 221 -4.28 4.95 -6.81
C TYR A 221 -2.88 5.15 -7.40
N VAL A 222 -2.37 4.18 -8.16
CA VAL A 222 -1.07 4.32 -8.84
C VAL A 222 -1.17 5.42 -9.91
N ILE A 223 -2.25 5.42 -10.69
CA ILE A 223 -2.50 6.45 -11.70
C ILE A 223 -2.55 7.86 -11.10
N ALA A 224 -3.19 8.01 -9.93
CA ALA A 224 -3.21 9.27 -9.21
C ALA A 224 -1.79 9.71 -8.83
N GLU A 225 -0.97 8.84 -8.22
CA GLU A 225 0.41 9.20 -7.87
C GLU A 225 1.26 9.54 -9.10
N VAL A 226 1.07 8.82 -10.22
CA VAL A 226 1.72 9.16 -11.50
C VAL A 226 1.33 10.58 -11.94
N ALA A 227 0.05 10.93 -11.87
CA ALA A 227 -0.42 12.27 -12.23
C ALA A 227 0.09 13.36 -11.28
N GLN A 228 0.40 13.03 -10.02
CA GLN A 228 0.92 13.98 -9.04
C GLN A 228 2.43 14.17 -9.10
N ASN A 229 3.17 13.18 -9.61
CA ASN A 229 4.62 13.17 -9.57
C ASN A 229 5.21 14.36 -10.35
N PRO A 230 6.10 15.18 -9.75
CA PRO A 230 6.67 16.35 -10.41
C PRO A 230 7.54 16.03 -11.64
N ASN A 231 7.93 14.77 -11.84
CA ASN A 231 8.64 14.33 -13.05
C ASN A 231 7.68 13.89 -14.18
N ALA A 232 6.36 13.95 -13.97
CA ALA A 232 5.38 13.65 -15.01
C ALA A 232 5.34 14.79 -16.04
N ASP A 233 5.71 14.46 -17.29
CA ASP A 233 5.76 15.45 -18.35
C ASP A 233 4.34 15.92 -18.80
N PRO A 234 4.21 17.13 -19.37
CA PRO A 234 2.93 17.66 -19.82
C PRO A 234 2.17 16.77 -20.82
N SER A 235 2.86 16.01 -21.68
CA SER A 235 2.24 15.12 -22.66
C SER A 235 1.64 13.87 -22.00
N LEU A 236 2.30 13.32 -20.98
CA LEU A 236 1.77 12.25 -20.15
C LEU A 236 0.53 12.74 -19.37
N LEU A 237 0.60 13.93 -18.78
CA LEU A 237 -0.53 14.53 -18.05
C LEU A 237 -1.76 14.75 -18.97
N ARG A 238 -1.56 15.20 -20.21
CA ARG A 238 -2.63 15.29 -21.22
C ARG A 238 -3.27 13.93 -21.50
N ARG A 239 -2.46 12.88 -21.66
CA ARG A 239 -2.95 11.53 -21.92
C ARG A 239 -3.77 11.00 -20.74
N LEU A 240 -3.26 11.17 -19.52
CA LEU A 240 -3.97 10.78 -18.29
C LEU A 240 -5.29 11.55 -18.15
N TRP A 241 -5.29 12.85 -18.44
CA TRP A 241 -6.52 13.65 -18.45
C TRP A 241 -7.54 13.16 -19.48
N GLN A 242 -7.11 12.85 -20.71
CA GLN A 242 -8.00 12.29 -21.74
C GLN A 242 -8.62 10.95 -21.31
N GLN A 243 -7.87 10.11 -20.59
CA GLN A 243 -8.32 8.78 -20.19
C GLN A 243 -9.18 8.78 -18.93
N TYR A 244 -8.84 9.59 -17.93
CA TYR A 244 -9.45 9.54 -16.59
C TYR A 244 -10.29 10.78 -16.25
N GLY A 245 -10.05 11.91 -16.94
CA GLY A 245 -10.73 13.18 -16.74
C GLY A 245 -10.83 13.56 -15.28
N ASN A 246 -12.05 13.86 -14.85
CA ASN A 246 -12.36 14.39 -13.53
C ASN A 246 -11.92 13.48 -12.37
N LYS A 247 -11.77 12.16 -12.61
CA LYS A 247 -11.32 11.20 -11.59
C LYS A 247 -9.92 11.51 -11.04
N ILE A 248 -9.13 12.30 -11.77
CA ILE A 248 -7.79 12.74 -11.33
C ILE A 248 -7.68 14.27 -11.21
N ALA A 249 -8.79 15.02 -11.25
CA ALA A 249 -8.79 16.49 -11.25
C ALA A 249 -8.01 17.10 -10.08
N LEU A 250 -8.30 16.65 -8.86
CA LEU A 250 -7.59 17.14 -7.67
C LEU A 250 -6.10 16.83 -7.74
N THR A 251 -5.74 15.65 -8.23
CA THR A 251 -4.34 15.21 -8.26
C THR A 251 -3.54 15.90 -9.35
N ILE A 252 -4.11 16.00 -10.57
CA ILE A 252 -3.47 16.66 -11.69
C ILE A 252 -3.34 18.17 -11.44
N SER A 253 -4.32 18.84 -10.81
CA SER A 253 -4.19 20.27 -10.49
C SER A 253 -3.00 20.61 -9.58
N ARG A 254 -2.56 19.65 -8.75
CA ARG A 254 -1.41 19.81 -7.84
C ARG A 254 -0.06 19.67 -8.53
N ASN A 255 -0.01 19.07 -9.72
CA ASN A 255 1.24 18.83 -10.41
C ASN A 255 1.76 20.15 -11.03
N PRO A 256 3.00 20.58 -10.71
CA PRO A 256 3.55 21.85 -11.20
C PRO A 256 3.75 21.89 -12.72
N HIS A 257 3.70 20.75 -13.41
CA HIS A 257 3.81 20.64 -14.87
C HIS A 257 2.46 20.47 -15.57
N THR A 258 1.35 20.61 -14.84
CA THR A 258 0.02 20.51 -15.45
C THR A 258 -0.17 21.55 -16.56
N PRO A 259 -0.57 21.10 -17.76
CA PRO A 259 -0.81 21.98 -18.89
C PRO A 259 -1.83 23.09 -18.59
N PRO A 260 -1.58 24.33 -19.05
CA PRO A 260 -2.49 25.46 -18.83
C PRO A 260 -3.93 25.23 -19.30
N ASP A 261 -4.13 24.55 -20.43
CA ASP A 261 -5.46 24.26 -20.97
C ASP A 261 -6.27 23.30 -20.08
N ILE A 262 -5.60 22.36 -19.39
CA ILE A 262 -6.25 21.51 -18.39
C ILE A 262 -6.65 22.36 -17.18
N LEU A 263 -5.78 23.27 -16.72
CA LEU A 263 -6.09 24.17 -15.60
C LEU A 263 -7.26 25.12 -15.93
N VAL A 264 -7.32 25.64 -17.17
CA VAL A 264 -8.45 26.44 -17.67
C VAL A 264 -9.74 25.63 -17.69
N THR A 265 -9.69 24.39 -18.18
CA THR A 265 -10.84 23.48 -18.19
C THR A 265 -11.35 23.23 -16.77
N LEU A 266 -10.44 22.85 -15.86
CA LEU A 266 -10.75 22.60 -14.45
C LEU A 266 -11.34 23.84 -13.73
N ALA A 267 -10.86 25.04 -14.04
CA ALA A 267 -11.33 26.28 -13.42
C ALA A 267 -12.70 26.75 -13.94
N ASN A 268 -13.14 26.24 -15.08
CA ASN A 268 -14.39 26.66 -15.74
C ASN A 268 -15.51 25.62 -15.65
N GLU A 269 -15.21 24.40 -15.21
CA GLU A 269 -16.20 23.36 -15.00
C GLU A 269 -16.48 23.21 -13.48
N PRO A 270 -17.60 23.73 -12.95
CA PRO A 270 -17.90 23.70 -11.52
C PRO A 270 -18.50 22.36 -11.02
N ASP A 271 -18.88 21.45 -11.91
CA ASP A 271 -19.61 20.20 -11.60
C ASP A 271 -18.70 18.93 -11.60
N LEU A 272 -17.39 19.10 -11.42
CA LEU A 272 -16.40 18.03 -11.65
C LEU A 272 -16.37 16.90 -10.60
N GLU A 273 -17.03 17.08 -9.45
CA GLU A 273 -17.16 16.05 -8.41
C GLU A 273 -18.60 15.96 -7.89
N PRO A 274 -19.05 14.81 -7.36
CA PRO A 274 -20.44 14.64 -6.95
C PRO A 274 -20.85 15.72 -5.96
N LYS A 275 -21.92 16.44 -6.32
CA LYS A 275 -22.58 17.48 -5.51
C LYS A 275 -22.63 17.05 -4.04
N GLY A 276 -21.94 17.76 -3.16
CA GLY A 276 -21.92 17.48 -1.72
C GLY A 276 -20.58 17.61 -1.00
N ASN A 277 -19.47 17.95 -1.70
CA ASN A 277 -18.19 18.20 -1.03
C ASN A 277 -17.59 19.55 -1.45
N GLU A 278 -18.12 20.64 -0.87
CA GLU A 278 -17.63 22.00 -1.06
C GLU A 278 -16.13 22.14 -0.77
N LEU A 279 -15.62 21.36 0.21
CA LEU A 279 -14.20 21.35 0.56
C LEU A 279 -13.34 20.87 -0.61
N ILE A 280 -13.73 19.81 -1.33
CA ILE A 280 -12.93 19.31 -2.46
C ILE A 280 -12.88 20.36 -3.58
N GLN A 281 -13.98 21.05 -3.84
CA GLN A 281 -14.01 22.12 -4.85
C GLN A 281 -13.12 23.31 -4.44
N GLU A 282 -13.15 23.68 -3.16
CA GLU A 282 -12.25 24.70 -2.62
C GLU A 282 -10.78 24.29 -2.76
N TRP A 283 -10.44 23.04 -2.44
CA TRP A 283 -9.09 22.49 -2.63
C TRP A 283 -8.66 22.44 -4.09
N LEU A 284 -9.56 22.07 -5.01
CA LEU A 284 -9.28 22.06 -6.45
C LEU A 284 -8.94 23.48 -6.93
N LYS A 285 -9.77 24.47 -6.60
CA LYS A 285 -9.52 25.88 -6.93
C LYS A 285 -8.22 26.39 -6.29
N ALA A 286 -7.95 26.04 -5.04
CA ALA A 286 -6.71 26.42 -4.36
C ALA A 286 -5.48 25.82 -5.07
N ASN A 287 -5.52 24.54 -5.47
CA ASN A 287 -4.43 23.92 -6.22
C ASN A 287 -4.20 24.60 -7.58
N ILE A 288 -5.28 24.93 -8.30
CA ILE A 288 -5.18 25.72 -9.54
C ILE A 288 -4.57 27.09 -9.22
N ALA A 289 -5.03 27.80 -8.18
CA ALA A 289 -4.51 29.10 -7.79
C ALA A 289 -2.99 29.07 -7.53
N LYS A 290 -2.48 28.02 -6.90
CA LYS A 290 -1.04 27.85 -6.58
C LYS A 290 -0.18 27.36 -7.74
N ASN A 291 -0.78 26.72 -8.75
CA ASN A 291 -0.04 26.08 -9.82
C ASN A 291 0.73 27.10 -10.70
N PRO A 292 2.04 26.95 -10.91
CA PRO A 292 2.85 27.92 -11.64
C PRO A 292 2.53 28.00 -13.15
N ASN A 293 1.71 27.09 -13.68
CA ASN A 293 1.25 27.13 -15.08
C ASN A 293 -0.17 27.68 -15.23
N THR A 294 -0.81 28.14 -14.16
CA THR A 294 -2.13 28.75 -14.23
C THR A 294 -2.08 30.08 -14.98
N PRO A 295 -2.88 30.25 -16.05
CA PRO A 295 -2.91 31.49 -16.82
C PRO A 295 -3.33 32.70 -15.98
N PRO A 296 -2.81 33.92 -16.27
CA PRO A 296 -3.18 35.14 -15.55
C PRO A 296 -4.68 35.41 -15.47
N GLU A 297 -5.44 35.12 -16.53
CA GLU A 297 -6.91 35.27 -16.56
C GLU A 297 -7.60 34.39 -15.49
N ILE A 298 -7.11 33.16 -15.29
CA ILE A 298 -7.64 32.26 -14.25
C ILE A 298 -7.23 32.74 -12.86
N LEU A 299 -6.00 33.26 -12.70
CA LEU A 299 -5.55 33.86 -11.43
C LEU A 299 -6.39 35.09 -11.06
N GLU A 300 -6.71 35.95 -12.03
CA GLU A 300 -7.60 37.09 -11.86
C GLU A 300 -9.01 36.64 -11.45
N LYS A 301 -9.59 35.66 -12.13
CA LYS A 301 -10.88 35.06 -11.76
C LYS A 301 -10.87 34.55 -10.31
N LEU A 302 -9.82 33.81 -9.92
CA LEU A 302 -9.69 33.22 -8.58
C LEU A 302 -9.43 34.28 -7.49
N SER A 303 -8.97 35.48 -7.84
CA SER A 303 -8.78 36.58 -6.89
C SER A 303 -10.08 37.17 -6.34
N HIS A 304 -11.20 36.88 -7.00
CA HIS A 304 -12.54 37.30 -6.56
C HIS A 304 -13.23 36.29 -5.64
N GLU A 305 -12.61 35.12 -5.42
CA GLU A 305 -13.13 34.10 -4.50
C GLU A 305 -13.07 34.62 -3.06
N GLN A 306 -14.10 34.31 -2.26
CA GLN A 306 -14.17 34.74 -0.85
C GLN A 306 -13.35 33.83 0.09
N SER A 307 -12.99 32.63 -0.38
CA SER A 307 -12.21 31.67 0.38
C SER A 307 -10.81 32.20 0.66
N TRP A 308 -10.48 32.32 1.94
CA TRP A 308 -9.13 32.69 2.39
C TRP A 308 -8.08 31.66 1.93
N LEU A 309 -8.45 30.36 1.82
CA LEU A 309 -7.57 29.29 1.37
C LEU A 309 -7.17 29.49 -0.09
N ILE A 310 -8.14 29.77 -0.97
CA ILE A 310 -7.88 30.05 -2.39
C ILE A 310 -6.97 31.27 -2.53
N LEU A 311 -7.28 32.36 -1.81
CA LEU A 311 -6.49 33.59 -1.87
C LEU A 311 -5.07 33.40 -1.31
N GLN A 312 -4.89 32.59 -0.26
CA GLN A 312 -3.56 32.25 0.24
C GLN A 312 -2.75 31.47 -0.81
N PHE A 313 -3.36 30.48 -1.45
CA PHE A 313 -2.71 29.67 -2.49
C PHE A 313 -2.41 30.49 -3.75
N LEU A 314 -3.29 31.43 -4.09
CA LEU A 314 -3.07 32.43 -5.13
C LEU A 314 -1.84 33.28 -4.79
N ILE A 315 -1.76 33.81 -3.57
CA ILE A 315 -0.59 34.55 -3.08
C ILE A 315 0.64 33.65 -3.14
N ASP A 316 0.59 32.37 -2.79
CA ASP A 316 1.72 31.45 -2.85
C ASP A 316 2.24 31.19 -4.27
N ASN A 317 1.43 31.39 -5.31
CA ASN A 317 1.81 31.12 -6.70
C ASN A 317 3.09 31.87 -7.10
N GLU A 318 4.11 31.14 -7.54
CA GLU A 318 5.41 31.71 -7.92
C GLU A 318 5.32 32.70 -9.08
N LYS A 319 4.32 32.54 -9.96
CA LYS A 319 4.06 33.39 -11.13
C LYS A 319 2.83 34.29 -10.96
N ILE A 320 2.41 34.60 -9.73
CA ILE A 320 1.34 35.59 -9.49
C ILE A 320 1.69 36.93 -10.18
N PRO A 321 0.77 37.51 -10.98
CA PRO A 321 0.98 38.84 -11.54
C PRO A 321 1.16 39.89 -10.44
N GLN A 322 2.19 40.74 -10.57
CA GLN A 322 2.48 41.78 -9.57
C GLN A 322 1.27 42.69 -9.25
N PRO A 323 0.49 43.17 -10.23
CA PRO A 323 -0.69 44.00 -9.93
C PRO A 323 -1.72 43.26 -9.04
N LEU A 324 -1.85 41.96 -9.23
CA LEU A 324 -2.76 41.12 -8.43
C LEU A 324 -2.27 41.00 -6.99
N LEU A 325 -0.96 40.76 -6.80
CA LEU A 325 -0.35 40.72 -5.48
C LEU A 325 -0.49 42.06 -4.73
N GLU A 326 -0.27 43.19 -5.43
CA GLU A 326 -0.44 44.54 -4.88
C GLU A 326 -1.90 44.82 -4.48
N ALA A 327 -2.87 44.44 -5.30
CA ALA A 327 -4.29 44.55 -4.96
C ALA A 327 -4.64 43.77 -3.68
N LEU A 328 -4.09 42.57 -3.52
CA LEU A 328 -4.33 41.73 -2.34
C LEU A 328 -3.75 42.32 -1.06
N THR A 329 -2.75 43.21 -1.11
CA THR A 329 -2.24 43.91 0.09
C THR A 329 -3.27 44.86 0.73
N HIS A 330 -4.32 45.22 0.00
CA HIS A 330 -5.43 46.06 0.47
C HIS A 330 -6.73 45.25 0.64
N HIS A 331 -6.63 43.92 0.64
CA HIS A 331 -7.79 43.04 0.78
C HIS A 331 -8.46 43.21 2.16
N ARG A 332 -9.79 43.14 2.20
CA ARG A 332 -10.60 43.35 3.42
C ARG A 332 -10.31 42.33 4.52
N ASN A 333 -9.93 41.11 4.13
CA ASN A 333 -9.47 40.09 5.07
C ASN A 333 -8.03 40.40 5.48
N GLU A 334 -7.84 40.72 6.76
CA GLU A 334 -6.55 41.11 7.34
C GLU A 334 -5.46 40.03 7.17
N THR A 335 -5.83 38.76 7.29
CA THR A 335 -4.90 37.63 7.09
C THR A 335 -4.38 37.61 5.66
N VAL A 336 -5.26 37.75 4.67
CA VAL A 336 -4.88 37.80 3.24
C VAL A 336 -4.00 39.02 2.95
N SER A 337 -4.38 40.20 3.45
CA SER A 337 -3.60 41.44 3.24
C SER A 337 -2.21 41.35 3.85
N THR A 338 -2.10 40.80 5.06
CA THR A 338 -0.81 40.61 5.75
C THR A 338 0.08 39.63 4.99
N TYR A 339 -0.48 38.51 4.54
CA TYR A 339 0.26 37.50 3.78
C TYR A 339 0.77 38.03 2.44
N ALA A 340 -0.04 38.82 1.73
CA ALA A 340 0.35 39.48 0.49
C ALA A 340 1.49 40.48 0.71
N LYS A 341 1.42 41.31 1.78
CA LYS A 341 2.48 42.26 2.14
C LYS A 341 3.80 41.54 2.45
N ASP A 342 3.73 40.44 3.20
CA ASP A 342 4.89 39.63 3.52
C ASP A 342 5.55 39.04 2.27
N LYS A 343 4.76 38.48 1.35
CA LYS A 343 5.29 37.96 0.07
C LYS A 343 5.91 39.09 -0.76
N LEU A 344 5.23 40.23 -0.90
CA LEU A 344 5.73 41.38 -1.65
C LEU A 344 7.07 41.87 -1.09
N ARG A 345 7.18 42.00 0.24
CA ARG A 345 8.44 42.35 0.92
C ARG A 345 9.56 41.36 0.65
N ARG A 346 9.26 40.04 0.67
CA ARG A 346 10.26 38.99 0.38
C ARG A 346 10.77 39.05 -1.06
N LEU A 347 9.90 39.38 -2.02
CA LEU A 347 10.28 39.57 -3.42
C LEU A 347 11.15 40.82 -3.60
N GLN A 348 10.81 41.92 -2.93
CA GLN A 348 11.58 43.15 -2.96
C GLN A 348 12.95 43.02 -2.28
N SER A 349 13.10 42.17 -1.27
CA SER A 349 14.38 41.94 -0.58
C SER A 349 15.36 41.01 -1.33
N LYS A 350 14.89 40.32 -2.37
CA LYS A 350 15.70 39.39 -3.18
C LYS A 350 16.29 40.04 -4.44
N ASN A 351 15.78 41.20 -4.81
CA ASN A 351 16.28 42.06 -5.89
C ASN A 351 17.13 43.18 -5.29
#